data_AF-A0A088CAE6-F1
#
_entry.id   AF-A0A088CAE6-F1
#
_cell.length_a   1.000
_cell.length_b   1.000
_cell.length_c   1.000
_cell.angle_alpha   90.00
_cell.angle_beta   90.00
_cell.angle_gamma   90.00
#
_symmetry.space_group_name_H-M   'P 1'
#
loop_
_entity.id
_entity.type
_entity.pdbx_description
1 polymer ?
#
loop_
_entity_poly.entity_id
_entity_poly.type
_entity_poly.pdbx_seq_one_letter_code
_entity_poly.pdbx_strand_id
1 'polypeptide(L)'
;MYNKIKSDAFIAQQTRDRSAENNPMFGKTKSEQTLATLRKMIFVYDVTQDYKLLGVYPTVMCTRLFKLCNNTLKKRINNKEIHNGKYFFSKDPYNSDEV
;
A
#
# COMPACT_ATOMS: atom_id res chain seq x y z
N MET A 1 -21.44 -20.36 6.90
CA MET A 1 -22.43 -21.42 6.65
C MET A 1 -23.78 -20.88 7.05
N TYR A 2 -24.68 -20.69 6.09
CA TYR A 2 -26.04 -20.27 6.37
C TYR A 2 -26.80 -21.44 7.04
N ASN A 3 -27.53 -21.19 8.12
CA ASN A 3 -28.35 -22.17 8.87
C ASN A 3 -27.62 -23.41 9.43
N LYS A 4 -26.30 -23.34 9.72
CA LYS A 4 -25.60 -24.40 10.46
C LYS A 4 -25.20 -23.94 11.86
N ILE A 5 -25.35 -24.83 12.83
CA ILE A 5 -24.86 -24.64 14.21
C ILE A 5 -23.33 -24.56 14.14
N LYS A 6 -22.76 -23.51 14.74
CA LYS A 6 -21.31 -23.31 14.83
C LYS A 6 -20.78 -24.09 16.03
N SER A 7 -19.54 -24.58 15.94
CA SER A 7 -18.87 -25.15 17.10
C SER A 7 -18.55 -24.08 18.14
N ASP A 8 -18.45 -24.50 19.40
CA ASP A 8 -18.13 -23.59 20.52
C ASP A 8 -16.79 -22.90 20.32
N ALA A 9 -15.79 -23.62 19.80
CA ALA A 9 -14.48 -23.07 19.46
C ALA A 9 -14.56 -21.94 18.40
N PHE A 10 -15.45 -22.09 17.41
CA PHE A 10 -15.67 -21.06 16.39
C PHE A 10 -16.33 -19.82 16.99
N ILE A 11 -17.35 -20.01 17.84
CA ILE A 11 -18.04 -18.90 18.51
C ILE A 11 -17.06 -18.16 19.41
N ALA A 12 -16.26 -18.87 20.21
CA ALA A 12 -15.24 -18.28 21.06
C ALA A 12 -14.21 -17.45 20.26
N GLN A 13 -13.73 -17.95 19.12
CA GLN A 13 -12.79 -17.20 18.28
C GLN A 13 -13.44 -15.98 17.59
N GLN A 14 -14.74 -16.05 17.30
CA GLN A 14 -15.52 -14.97 16.71
C GLN A 14 -15.76 -13.83 17.71
N THR A 15 -16.05 -14.14 18.97
CA THR A 15 -16.36 -13.15 20.01
C THR A 15 -15.15 -12.71 20.81
N ARG A 16 -13.99 -13.37 20.67
CA ARG A 16 -12.75 -13.01 21.35
C ARG A 16 -12.36 -11.55 21.07
N ASP A 17 -12.11 -10.80 22.13
CA ASP A 17 -11.56 -9.45 22.04
C ASP A 17 -10.14 -9.47 21.45
N ARG A 18 -9.88 -8.53 20.55
CA ARG A 18 -8.58 -8.32 19.87
C ARG A 18 -8.17 -6.85 19.90
N SER A 19 -8.84 -6.06 20.73
CA SER A 19 -8.54 -4.65 20.93
C SER A 19 -7.44 -4.44 21.97
N ALA A 20 -6.80 -3.27 21.94
CA ALA A 20 -5.77 -2.87 22.90
C ALA A 20 -4.73 -3.97 23.18
N GLU A 21 -4.52 -4.32 24.45
CA GLU A 21 -3.57 -5.33 24.94
C GLU A 21 -3.83 -6.73 24.40
N ASN A 22 -5.09 -7.05 24.07
CA ASN A 22 -5.47 -8.33 23.49
C ASN A 22 -5.08 -8.45 22.00
N ASN A 23 -4.64 -7.36 21.37
CA ASN A 23 -4.12 -7.39 20.00
C ASN A 23 -2.74 -8.04 19.98
N PRO A 24 -2.49 -9.08 19.15
CA PRO A 24 -1.17 -9.69 18.99
C PRO A 24 -0.03 -8.74 18.58
N MET A 25 -0.38 -7.55 18.07
CA MET A 25 0.54 -6.49 17.67
C MET A 25 0.71 -5.37 18.72
N PHE A 26 0.02 -5.44 19.86
CA PHE A 26 0.17 -4.48 20.94
C PHE A 26 1.60 -4.48 21.48
N GLY A 27 2.16 -3.29 21.75
CA GLY A 27 3.52 -3.12 22.24
C GLY A 27 4.65 -3.48 21.26
N LYS A 28 4.34 -3.99 20.06
CA LYS A 28 5.37 -4.39 19.08
C LYS A 28 5.77 -3.22 18.19
N THR A 29 7.04 -2.82 18.26
CA THR A 29 7.65 -1.85 17.35
C THR A 29 7.82 -2.44 15.95
N LYS A 30 7.57 -1.63 14.92
CA LYS A 30 7.77 -2.04 13.52
C LYS A 30 9.26 -1.97 13.15
N SER A 31 9.70 -2.88 12.29
CA SER A 31 11.04 -2.79 11.69
C SER A 31 11.15 -1.57 10.78
N GLU A 32 12.36 -1.05 10.60
CA GLU A 32 12.63 0.08 9.71
C GLU A 32 12.21 -0.21 8.26
N GLN A 33 12.40 -1.44 7.79
CA GLN A 33 11.92 -1.91 6.47
C GLN A 33 10.40 -1.73 6.32
N THR A 34 9.64 -2.09 7.36
CA THR A 34 8.18 -1.92 7.35
C THR A 34 7.79 -0.44 7.36
N LEU A 35 8.47 0.37 8.18
CA LEU A 35 8.23 1.81 8.25
C LEU A 35 8.55 2.51 6.93
N ALA A 36 9.65 2.15 6.27
CA ALA A 36 10.01 2.67 4.96
C ALA A 36 8.96 2.32 3.90
N THR A 37 8.41 1.11 3.94
CA THR A 37 7.33 0.68 3.03
C THR A 37 6.06 1.51 3.26
N LEU A 38 5.72 1.80 4.52
CA LEU A 38 4.58 2.66 4.88
C LEU A 38 4.80 4.13 4.48
N ARG A 39 6.03 4.63 4.61
CA ARG A 39 6.44 6.00 4.25
C ARG A 39 6.70 6.18 2.76
N LYS A 40 6.60 5.12 1.95
CA LYS A 40 6.88 5.15 0.50
C LYS A 40 5.97 6.16 -0.20
N MET A 41 6.61 7.18 -0.79
CA MET A 41 5.98 8.23 -1.57
C MET A 41 6.13 7.95 -3.08
N ILE A 42 5.10 8.33 -3.83
CA ILE A 42 5.02 8.17 -5.28
C ILE A 42 4.89 9.56 -5.90
N PHE A 43 5.82 9.86 -6.79
CA PHE A 43 5.82 11.06 -7.62
C PHE A 43 4.97 10.78 -8.85
N VAL A 44 4.05 11.69 -9.15
CA VAL A 44 3.14 11.56 -10.29
C VAL A 44 3.38 12.73 -11.25
N TYR A 45 3.65 12.40 -12.50
CA TYR A 45 3.93 13.36 -13.56
C TYR A 45 2.86 13.28 -14.65
N ASP A 46 2.51 14.41 -15.23
CA ASP A 46 1.66 14.47 -16.42
C ASP A 46 2.53 14.46 -17.68
N VAL A 47 2.41 13.41 -18.48
CA VAL A 47 3.18 13.24 -19.71
C VAL A 47 2.67 14.18 -20.81
N THR A 48 1.40 14.58 -20.76
CA THR A 48 0.81 15.47 -21.77
C THR A 48 1.27 16.92 -21.64
N GLN A 49 1.84 17.28 -20.49
CA GLN A 49 2.36 18.62 -20.19
C GLN A 49 3.87 18.55 -19.91
N ASP A 50 4.64 17.92 -20.79
CA ASP A 50 6.11 17.84 -20.70
C ASP A 50 6.63 17.30 -19.36
N TYR A 51 6.03 16.22 -18.86
CA TYR A 51 6.38 15.61 -17.56
C TYR A 51 6.29 16.59 -16.38
N LYS A 52 5.30 17.48 -16.40
CA LYS A 52 5.02 18.35 -15.25
C LYS A 52 4.65 17.53 -14.01
N LEU A 53 5.29 17.84 -12.88
CA LEU A 53 4.96 17.21 -11.59
C LEU A 53 3.55 17.61 -11.15
N LEU A 54 2.65 16.64 -11.03
CA LEU A 54 1.30 16.82 -10.49
C LEU A 54 1.29 16.78 -8.97
N GLY A 55 2.21 16.03 -8.36
CA GLY A 55 2.38 15.98 -6.91
C GLY A 55 3.02 14.70 -6.40
N VAL A 56 3.13 14.63 -5.08
CA VAL A 56 3.73 13.52 -4.35
C VAL A 56 2.68 12.94 -3.41
N TYR A 57 2.41 11.64 -3.56
CA TYR A 57 1.31 10.97 -2.87
C TYR A 57 1.79 9.68 -2.20
N PRO A 58 1.28 9.35 -1.00
CA PRO A 58 1.38 8.00 -0.48
C PRO A 58 0.71 6.99 -1.41
N THR A 59 1.22 5.74 -1.41
CA THR A 59 0.70 4.65 -2.25
C THR A 59 -0.83 4.51 -2.19
N VAL A 60 -1.40 4.56 -0.98
CA VAL A 60 -2.86 4.40 -0.75
C VAL A 60 -3.67 5.57 -1.32
N MET A 61 -3.12 6.78 -1.30
CA MET A 61 -3.80 7.94 -1.89
C MET A 61 -3.75 7.88 -3.40
N CYS A 62 -2.63 7.41 -3.96
CA CYS A 62 -2.45 7.25 -5.40
C CYS A 62 -3.47 6.27 -6.00
N THR A 63 -3.69 5.12 -5.35
CA THR A 63 -4.70 4.13 -5.81
C THR A 63 -6.12 4.69 -5.78
N ARG A 64 -6.47 5.48 -4.76
CA ARG A 64 -7.79 6.11 -4.61
C ARG A 64 -8.03 7.22 -5.62
N LEU A 65 -7.08 8.15 -5.78
CA LEU A 65 -7.21 9.33 -6.65
C LEU A 65 -7.24 8.93 -8.13
N PHE A 66 -6.32 8.05 -8.54
CA PHE A 66 -6.19 7.65 -9.94
C PHE A 66 -6.96 6.36 -10.28
N LYS A 67 -7.82 5.89 -9.34
CA LYS A 67 -8.71 4.73 -9.50
C LYS A 67 -7.98 3.50 -10.06
N LEU A 68 -6.82 3.20 -9.51
CA LEU A 68 -5.95 2.12 -9.95
C LEU A 68 -5.69 1.13 -8.81
N CYS A 69 -5.59 -0.16 -9.14
CA CYS A 69 -5.29 -1.17 -8.13
C CYS A 69 -3.78 -1.20 -7.81
N ASN A 70 -3.45 -1.64 -6.59
CA ASN A 70 -2.07 -1.65 -6.10
C ASN A 70 -1.13 -2.48 -7.00
N ASN A 71 -1.62 -3.59 -7.55
CA ASN A 71 -0.82 -4.44 -8.44
C ASN A 71 -0.50 -3.74 -9.75
N THR A 72 -1.46 -3.01 -10.32
CA THR A 72 -1.22 -2.21 -11.53
C THR A 72 -0.24 -1.09 -11.24
N LEU A 73 -0.39 -0.36 -10.13
CA LEU A 73 0.54 0.69 -9.74
C LEU A 73 1.99 0.19 -9.68
N LYS A 74 2.21 -0.94 -9.01
CA LYS A 74 3.53 -1.57 -8.90
C LYS A 74 4.09 -1.96 -10.27
N LYS A 75 3.28 -2.57 -11.14
CA LYS A 75 3.70 -2.92 -12.50
C LYS A 75 4.11 -1.68 -13.30
N ARG A 76 3.33 -0.60 -13.24
CA ARG A 76 3.63 0.64 -13.98
C ARG A 76 4.93 1.30 -13.52
N ILE A 77 5.14 1.34 -12.20
CA ILE A 77 6.39 1.86 -11.62
C ILE A 77 7.59 1.00 -12.04
N ASN A 78 7.50 -0.32 -11.91
CA ASN A 78 8.61 -1.23 -12.22
C ASN A 78 8.95 -1.26 -13.71
N ASN A 79 7.93 -1.27 -14.58
CA ASN A 79 8.11 -1.34 -16.02
C ASN A 79 8.34 0.05 -16.66
N LYS A 80 8.31 1.14 -15.88
CA LYS A 80 8.39 2.52 -16.37
C LYS A 80 7.32 2.83 -17.44
N GLU A 81 6.12 2.30 -17.24
CA GLU A 81 5.01 2.42 -18.21
C GLU A 81 4.08 3.58 -17.86
N ILE A 82 3.64 4.31 -18.88
CA ILE A 82 2.65 5.39 -18.77
C ILE A 82 1.25 4.79 -18.60
N HIS A 83 0.44 5.38 -17.73
CA HIS A 83 -0.95 5.00 -17.54
C HIS A 83 -1.85 6.23 -17.56
N ASN A 84 -2.78 6.30 -18.53
CA ASN A 84 -3.74 7.40 -18.69
C ASN A 84 -3.06 8.79 -18.70
N GLY A 85 -1.99 8.92 -19.50
CA GLY A 85 -1.20 10.14 -19.62
C GLY A 85 -0.36 10.49 -18.39
N LYS A 86 -0.28 9.59 -17.39
CA LYS A 86 0.47 9.83 -16.15
C LYS A 86 1.62 8.86 -16.01
N TYR A 87 2.74 9.37 -15.54
CA TYR A 87 3.92 8.60 -15.22
C TYR A 87 4.09 8.53 -13.70
N PHE A 88 4.28 7.33 -13.18
CA PHE A 88 4.37 7.06 -11.75
C PHE A 88 5.79 6.63 -11.41
N PHE A 89 6.42 7.33 -10.47
CA PHE A 89 7.78 7.04 -10.05
C PHE A 89 7.86 6.92 -8.53
N SER A 90 8.65 5.96 -8.05
CA SER A 90 9.01 5.88 -6.64
C SER A 90 10.47 5.50 -6.53
N LYS A 91 11.25 6.23 -5.74
CA LYS A 91 12.60 5.82 -5.40
C LYS A 91 12.54 4.70 -4.36
N ASP A 92 13.30 3.62 -4.58
CA ASP A 92 13.47 2.61 -3.56
C ASP A 92 14.47 3.12 -2.50
N PRO A 93 14.10 3.17 -1.19
CA PRO A 93 15.02 3.57 -0.15
C PRO A 93 16.17 2.57 0.10
N TYR A 94 16.10 1.33 -0.41
CA TYR A 94 17.11 0.29 -0.18
C TYR A 94 17.90 -0.12 -1.43
N ASN A 95 17.57 0.44 -2.59
CA ASN A 95 18.29 0.20 -3.84
C ASN A 95 19.00 1.49 -4.24
N SER A 96 20.16 1.75 -3.62
CA SER A 96 21.00 2.93 -3.87
C SER A 96 21.99 2.75 -5.03
N ASP A 97 21.97 1.62 -5.73
CA ASP A 97 23.00 1.25 -6.70
C ASP A 97 22.56 1.45 -8.16
N GLU A 98 22.01 2.62 -8.48
CA GLU A 98 21.92 3.09 -9.88
C GLU A 98 22.28 4.59 -9.94
N VAL A 99 23.59 4.84 -10.04
CA VAL A 99 24.20 5.99 -10.73
C VAL A 99 25.08 5.43 -11.83
#